data_AF-A0A369YJC1-F1
#
_entry.id   AF-A0A369YJC1-F1
#
_cell.length_a   1.000
_cell.length_b   1.000
_cell.length_c   1.000
_cell.angle_alpha   90.00
_cell.angle_beta   90.00
_cell.angle_gamma   90.00
#
_symmetry.space_group_name_H-M   'P 1'
#
loop_
_entity.id
_entity.type
_entity.pdbx_description
1 polymer ?
#
loop_
_entity_poly.entity_id
_entity_poly.type
_entity_poly.pdbx_seq_one_letter_code
_entity_poly.pdbx_strand_id
1 'polypeptide(L)'
;MQKISKTFSTEGVDISLKALLQAREDRAFLQQQLLAKHQQTLLSFTLTAVGGVKKNELYDYLFAKGLENLTACFNRLNIKPIEALIRPLETGHEALFVLPIEAVTLKSEMIALEDSSPLSRLWDFDVIDKNGKLLSRAEFDFPPRSCLLCEQEAKVCARHRTHTIDEILAEMQNRAQAVYFAERIAELAYKALLKEVYLSPKPGLVDLENNGSHQDMTVQTFEQSAEALRPYFMQFVLKGMATYKADISQILSQIRPLGMLAEKAMYQATQNVNTHKGAIFAFGLVCTAIGRLYAQNKPYDVTAICHLVAEMTQGICGELKHYQKDQPLTAGVRFYQQYGLTGARGEAESGFTLVQQALAMLQSHQDKSFEHQLQIALLFFMQHNQDTNVVNRAGMSGLSFVQTEAVKRLENKEILQNATALTQSLRELDQACVKQNISCGGSADLVALTVFFLSL
;
A
#
# COMPACT_ATOMS: atom_id res chain seq x y z
N MET A 1 -16.80 -7.41 9.56
CA MET A 1 -15.85 -6.69 8.69
C MET A 1 -16.08 -5.17 8.67
N GLN A 2 -16.50 -4.54 9.78
CA GLN A 2 -16.58 -3.07 9.98
C GLN A 2 -15.41 -2.53 10.84
N LYS A 3 -14.40 -3.37 11.14
CA LYS A 3 -13.38 -3.06 12.16
C LYS A 3 -12.28 -2.10 11.69
N ILE A 4 -12.19 -1.82 10.38
CA ILE A 4 -11.07 -1.06 9.79
C ILE A 4 -11.43 0.43 9.55
N SER A 5 -12.73 0.78 9.52
CA SER A 5 -13.17 2.18 9.40
C SER A 5 -13.01 2.93 10.72
N LYS A 6 -12.56 4.19 10.66
CA LYS A 6 -12.41 5.07 11.81
C LYS A 6 -13.12 6.39 11.59
N THR A 7 -14.04 6.75 12.48
CA THR A 7 -14.59 8.11 12.54
C THR A 7 -13.80 8.88 13.59
N PHE A 8 -13.03 9.87 13.15
CA PHE A 8 -12.33 10.80 14.03
C PHE A 8 -13.33 11.74 14.71
N SER A 9 -13.18 11.94 16.02
CA SER A 9 -13.96 12.93 16.74
C SER A 9 -13.65 14.35 16.25
N THR A 10 -14.69 15.14 16.03
CA THR A 10 -14.59 16.57 15.70
C THR A 10 -14.83 17.46 16.93
N GLU A 11 -15.12 16.88 18.09
CA GLU A 11 -15.32 17.61 19.35
C GLU A 11 -14.01 18.20 19.87
N GLY A 12 -14.09 19.40 20.44
CA GLY A 12 -12.94 20.08 21.01
C GLY A 12 -13.34 21.41 21.64
N VAL A 13 -12.34 22.16 22.11
CA VAL A 13 -12.57 23.46 22.75
C VAL A 13 -12.80 24.53 21.69
N ASP A 14 -13.88 25.30 21.83
CA ASP A 14 -14.14 26.46 20.97
C ASP A 14 -13.20 27.62 21.35
N ILE A 15 -12.47 28.13 20.37
CA ILE A 15 -11.45 29.15 20.57
C ILE A 15 -11.97 30.52 20.13
N SER A 16 -11.90 31.48 21.06
CA SER A 16 -12.29 32.86 20.77
C SER A 16 -11.48 33.49 19.63
N LEU A 17 -12.11 34.40 18.88
CA LEU A 17 -11.44 35.16 17.81
C LEU A 17 -10.17 35.87 18.32
N LYS A 18 -10.20 36.42 19.55
CA LYS A 18 -9.04 37.09 20.16
C LYS A 18 -7.85 36.12 20.31
N ALA A 19 -8.10 34.90 20.79
CA ALA A 19 -7.05 33.90 20.94
C ALA A 19 -6.49 33.44 19.57
N LEU A 20 -7.34 33.34 18.54
CA LEU A 20 -6.88 33.03 17.18
C LEU A 20 -6.01 34.13 16.58
N LEU A 21 -6.37 35.41 16.79
CA LEU A 21 -5.56 36.54 16.34
C LEU A 21 -4.22 36.60 17.06
N GLN A 22 -4.21 36.41 18.39
CA GLN A 22 -2.97 36.36 19.17
C GLN A 22 -2.06 35.23 18.69
N ALA A 23 -2.59 34.02 18.47
CA ALA A 23 -1.79 32.91 17.98
C ALA A 23 -1.15 33.17 16.60
N ARG A 24 -1.83 33.93 15.72
CA ARG A 24 -1.28 34.35 14.43
C ARG A 24 -0.15 35.36 14.59
N GLU A 25 -0.30 36.32 15.50
CA GLU A 25 0.76 37.29 15.83
C GLU A 25 1.98 36.59 16.44
N ASP A 26 1.76 35.68 17.39
CA ASP A 26 2.82 34.90 18.02
C ASP A 26 3.58 34.05 16.98
N ARG A 27 2.86 33.43 16.04
CA ARG A 27 3.49 32.69 14.93
C ARG A 27 4.30 33.62 14.04
N ALA A 28 3.77 34.77 13.63
CA ALA A 28 4.49 35.74 12.80
C ALA A 28 5.77 36.25 13.49
N PHE A 29 5.70 36.49 14.79
CA PHE A 29 6.86 36.88 15.59
C PHE A 29 7.92 35.77 15.64
N LEU A 30 7.53 34.51 15.86
CA LEU A 30 8.46 33.38 15.82
C LEU A 30 9.09 33.19 14.45
N GLN A 31 8.31 33.35 13.37
CA GLN A 31 8.84 33.30 12.00
C GLN A 31 9.94 34.36 11.81
N GLN A 32 9.70 35.60 12.24
CA GLN A 32 10.69 36.68 12.17
C GLN A 32 11.94 36.38 13.00
N GLN A 33 11.78 35.83 14.22
CA GLN A 33 12.92 35.44 15.05
C GLN A 33 13.78 34.36 14.38
N LEU A 34 13.15 33.31 13.83
CA LEU A 34 13.87 32.23 13.16
C LEU A 34 14.61 32.73 11.92
N LEU A 35 13.97 33.60 11.12
CA LEU A 35 14.60 34.21 9.95
C LEU A 35 15.78 35.11 10.33
N ALA A 36 15.63 35.95 11.36
CA ALA A 36 16.71 36.81 11.84
C ALA A 36 17.89 35.99 12.41
N LYS A 37 17.59 34.90 13.12
CA LYS A 37 18.59 34.01 13.73
C LYS A 37 19.38 33.22 12.69
N HIS A 38 18.72 32.67 11.68
CA HIS A 38 19.33 31.69 10.77
C HIS A 38 19.62 32.20 9.36
N GLN A 39 18.89 33.20 8.88
CA GLN A 39 18.99 33.74 7.51
C GLN A 39 18.85 32.66 6.42
N GLN A 40 17.96 31.70 6.66
CA GLN A 40 17.66 30.56 5.79
C GLN A 40 16.17 30.55 5.44
N THR A 41 15.79 29.69 4.49
CA THR A 41 14.39 29.50 4.13
C THR A 41 13.60 28.90 5.28
N LEU A 42 12.40 29.43 5.50
CA LEU A 42 11.48 28.99 6.54
C LEU A 42 10.23 28.37 5.89
N LEU A 43 9.91 27.13 6.28
CA LEU A 43 8.63 26.50 6.00
C LEU A 43 7.72 26.65 7.21
N SER A 44 6.52 27.17 7.00
CA SER A 44 5.43 27.21 7.97
C SER A 44 4.33 26.26 7.53
N PHE A 45 4.04 25.26 8.36
CA PHE A 45 2.98 24.29 8.15
C PHE A 45 1.84 24.54 9.13
N THR A 46 0.64 24.77 8.60
CA THR A 46 -0.61 24.80 9.40
C THR A 46 -1.71 23.98 8.72
N LEU A 47 -2.85 23.78 9.40
CA LEU A 47 -4.01 23.13 8.82
C LEU A 47 -5.04 24.15 8.33
N THR A 48 -5.77 23.79 7.27
CA THR A 48 -6.95 24.54 6.80
C THR A 48 -8.16 24.27 7.71
N ALA A 49 -8.05 24.67 8.98
CA ALA A 49 -9.07 24.39 10.00
C ALA A 49 -10.26 25.38 9.92
N VAL A 50 -11.48 24.84 9.88
CA VAL A 50 -12.74 25.61 9.87
C VAL A 50 -13.37 25.70 11.26
N GLY A 51 -14.39 26.56 11.43
CA GLY A 51 -15.11 26.71 12.71
C GLY A 51 -14.31 27.35 13.86
N GLY A 52 -14.82 27.23 15.09
CA GLY A 52 -14.15 27.72 16.31
C GLY A 52 -13.27 26.66 17.00
N VAL A 53 -13.56 25.37 16.80
CA VAL A 53 -12.72 24.25 17.25
C VAL A 53 -11.52 24.08 16.31
N LYS A 54 -10.30 24.16 16.85
CA LYS A 54 -9.05 24.08 16.07
C LYS A 54 -8.18 22.87 16.39
N LYS A 55 -8.56 22.12 17.39
CA LYS A 55 -7.88 20.90 17.81
C LYS A 55 -8.91 19.87 18.24
N ASN A 56 -8.78 18.70 17.65
CA ASN A 56 -9.59 17.50 17.88
C ASN A 56 -8.87 16.33 17.20
N GLU A 57 -9.42 15.13 17.33
CA GLU A 57 -8.80 13.92 16.81
C GLU A 57 -8.59 13.95 15.28
N LEU A 58 -9.51 14.59 14.54
CA LEU A 58 -9.38 14.77 13.09
C LEU A 58 -8.18 15.66 12.76
N TYR A 59 -8.06 16.82 13.40
CA TYR A 59 -6.94 17.73 13.18
C TYR A 59 -5.61 17.15 13.65
N ASP A 60 -5.58 16.39 14.76
CA ASP A 60 -4.40 15.67 15.22
C ASP A 60 -3.91 14.68 14.14
N TYR A 61 -4.84 13.89 13.57
CA TYR A 61 -4.52 12.95 12.49
C TYR A 61 -4.01 13.66 11.23
N LEU A 62 -4.70 14.71 10.79
CA LEU A 62 -4.31 15.49 9.60
C LEU A 62 -2.92 16.12 9.78
N PHE A 63 -2.63 16.65 10.97
CA PHE A 63 -1.34 17.25 11.27
C PHE A 63 -0.21 16.21 11.28
N ALA A 64 -0.43 15.06 11.94
CA ALA A 64 0.53 13.97 11.93
C ALA A 64 0.85 13.49 10.50
N LYS A 65 -0.17 13.34 9.65
CA LYS A 65 0.01 12.96 8.24
C LYS A 65 0.78 14.01 7.44
N GLY A 66 0.56 15.31 7.72
CA GLY A 66 1.36 16.37 7.11
C GLY A 66 2.83 16.29 7.50
N LEU A 67 3.12 16.04 8.79
CA LEU A 67 4.49 15.86 9.28
C LEU A 67 5.20 14.63 8.67
N GLU A 68 4.50 13.51 8.54
CA GLU A 68 5.02 12.31 7.87
C GLU A 68 5.41 12.60 6.41
N ASN A 69 4.54 13.31 5.67
CA ASN A 69 4.77 13.68 4.28
C ASN A 69 5.93 14.69 4.13
N LEU A 70 6.02 15.67 5.02
CA LEU A 70 7.16 16.59 5.08
C LEU A 70 8.47 15.85 5.36
N THR A 71 8.46 14.92 6.31
CA THR A 71 9.64 14.11 6.65
C THR A 71 10.11 13.27 5.45
N ALA A 72 9.18 12.62 4.74
CA ALA A 72 9.50 11.88 3.53
C ALA A 72 10.06 12.79 2.42
N CYS A 73 9.49 14.00 2.27
CA CYS A 73 9.98 15.00 1.33
C CYS A 73 11.42 15.44 1.67
N PHE A 74 11.69 15.75 2.94
CA PHE A 74 13.02 16.16 3.39
C PHE A 74 14.06 15.07 3.18
N ASN A 75 13.72 13.81 3.46
CA ASN A 75 14.59 12.66 3.21
C ASN A 75 14.90 12.51 1.72
N ARG A 76 13.91 12.64 0.83
CA ARG A 76 14.10 12.58 -0.63
C ARG A 76 15.02 13.70 -1.12
N LEU A 77 14.88 14.90 -0.58
CA LEU A 77 15.72 16.05 -0.88
C LEU A 77 17.10 15.98 -0.20
N ASN A 78 17.32 14.99 0.67
CA ASN A 78 18.51 14.86 1.51
C ASN A 78 18.79 16.13 2.34
N ILE A 79 17.72 16.78 2.84
CA ILE A 79 17.80 17.96 3.69
C ILE A 79 17.42 17.60 5.12
N LYS A 80 18.09 18.23 6.09
CA LYS A 80 17.73 18.16 7.49
C LYS A 80 17.37 19.56 7.99
N PRO A 81 16.26 19.75 8.71
CA PRO A 81 15.96 21.03 9.34
C PRO A 81 17.10 21.48 10.26
N ILE A 82 17.52 22.73 10.12
CA ILE A 82 18.45 23.39 11.05
C ILE A 82 17.77 23.58 12.40
N GLU A 83 16.50 23.96 12.36
CA GLU A 83 15.65 24.08 13.53
C GLU A 83 14.22 23.67 13.14
N ALA A 84 13.54 22.96 14.05
CA ALA A 84 12.16 22.53 13.87
C ALA A 84 11.38 22.81 15.16
N LEU A 85 10.27 23.52 15.04
CA LEU A 85 9.33 23.79 16.14
C LEU A 85 7.99 23.14 15.78
N ILE A 86 7.58 22.10 16.50
CA ILE A 86 6.30 21.42 16.31
C ILE A 86 5.39 21.78 17.49
N ARG A 87 4.26 22.44 17.23
CA ARG A 87 3.41 23.07 18.24
C ARG A 87 1.95 22.63 18.10
N PRO A 88 1.52 21.57 18.81
CA PRO A 88 0.13 21.11 18.77
C PRO A 88 -0.79 21.93 19.70
N LEU A 89 -1.00 23.20 19.35
CA LEU A 89 -1.72 24.18 20.18
C LEU A 89 -3.25 23.99 20.09
N GLU A 90 -3.96 24.40 21.15
CA GLU A 90 -5.44 24.46 21.15
C GLU A 90 -6.00 25.42 20.10
N THR A 91 -5.24 26.46 19.74
CA THR A 91 -5.55 27.42 18.68
C THR A 91 -5.32 26.89 17.26
N GLY A 92 -4.88 25.63 17.13
CA GLY A 92 -4.57 24.95 15.88
C GLY A 92 -3.12 24.48 15.82
N HIS A 93 -2.89 23.29 15.28
CA HIS A 93 -1.55 22.77 15.08
C HIS A 93 -0.74 23.62 14.11
N GLU A 94 0.53 23.82 14.44
CA GLU A 94 1.49 24.45 13.54
C GLU A 94 2.88 23.83 13.69
N ALA A 95 3.66 23.87 12.61
CA ALA A 95 5.08 23.55 12.64
C ALA A 95 5.89 24.56 11.82
N LEU A 96 7.08 24.90 12.31
CA LEU A 96 8.03 25.77 11.64
C LEU A 96 9.34 25.01 11.41
N PHE A 97 9.85 25.00 10.19
CA PHE A 97 11.11 24.34 9.83
C PHE A 97 12.04 25.32 9.13
N VAL A 98 13.22 25.54 9.70
CA VAL A 98 14.31 26.28 9.06
C VAL A 98 15.12 25.28 8.24
N LEU A 99 15.19 25.49 6.92
CA LEU A 99 15.73 24.50 5.99
C LEU A 99 16.88 25.09 5.16
N PRO A 100 17.99 24.35 4.97
CA PRO A 100 19.14 24.78 4.16
C PRO A 100 18.87 24.53 2.66
N ILE A 101 17.85 25.18 2.11
CA ILE A 101 17.42 25.01 0.72
C ILE A 101 16.90 26.34 0.17
N GLU A 102 17.06 26.57 -1.13
CA GLU A 102 16.49 27.76 -1.76
C GLU A 102 14.95 27.76 -1.70
N ALA A 103 14.38 28.90 -1.34
CA ALA A 103 12.94 29.07 -1.15
C ALA A 103 12.13 28.67 -2.38
N VAL A 104 12.65 28.96 -3.58
CA VAL A 104 12.01 28.63 -4.85
C VAL A 104 11.90 27.12 -5.04
N THR A 105 12.99 26.39 -4.81
CA THR A 105 13.02 24.92 -4.90
C THR A 105 12.07 24.30 -3.88
N LEU A 106 12.11 24.76 -2.64
CA LEU A 106 11.22 24.25 -1.60
C LEU A 106 9.75 24.53 -1.94
N LYS A 107 9.42 25.71 -2.47
CA LYS A 107 8.04 26.05 -2.84
C LYS A 107 7.50 25.13 -3.93
N SER A 108 8.29 24.82 -4.95
CA SER A 108 7.90 23.84 -5.98
C SER A 108 7.62 22.47 -5.38
N GLU A 109 8.45 22.02 -4.42
CA GLU A 109 8.27 20.74 -3.75
C GLU A 109 7.03 20.71 -2.83
N MET A 110 6.73 21.80 -2.14
CA MET A 110 5.50 21.93 -1.35
C MET A 110 4.25 21.93 -2.23
N ILE A 111 4.31 22.57 -3.41
CA ILE A 111 3.20 22.52 -4.37
C ILE A 111 2.99 21.10 -4.90
N ALA A 112 4.07 20.37 -5.22
CA ALA A 112 3.96 18.97 -5.64
C ALA A 112 3.39 18.08 -4.51
N LEU A 113 3.76 18.35 -3.25
CA LEU A 113 3.21 17.68 -2.08
C LEU A 113 1.72 18.00 -1.87
N GLU A 114 1.28 19.22 -2.26
CA GLU A 114 -0.12 19.63 -2.25
C GLU A 114 -1.00 18.86 -3.26
N ASP A 115 -0.41 18.05 -4.15
CA ASP A 115 -1.13 17.21 -5.12
C ASP A 115 -0.89 15.69 -4.91
N SER A 116 -0.10 15.29 -3.91
CA SER A 116 0.35 13.90 -3.74
C SER A 116 -0.61 12.99 -2.99
N SER A 117 -1.59 13.56 -2.27
CA SER A 117 -2.44 12.83 -1.33
C SER A 117 -3.87 13.40 -1.28
N PRO A 118 -4.91 12.60 -1.01
CA PRO A 118 -6.25 13.13 -0.76
C PRO A 118 -6.33 14.16 0.39
N LEU A 119 -5.39 14.12 1.34
CA LEU A 119 -5.32 15.04 2.49
C LEU A 119 -4.56 16.33 2.19
N SER A 120 -3.81 16.38 1.09
CA SER A 120 -2.85 17.44 0.81
C SER A 120 -3.47 18.84 0.81
N ARG A 121 -4.74 18.92 0.39
CA ARG A 121 -5.54 20.15 0.33
C ARG A 121 -5.97 20.68 1.70
N LEU A 122 -5.78 19.89 2.76
CA LEU A 122 -6.08 20.24 4.15
C LEU A 122 -4.85 20.82 4.87
N TRP A 123 -3.70 20.79 4.21
CA TRP A 123 -2.46 21.37 4.68
C TRP A 123 -2.24 22.75 4.05
N ASP A 124 -1.55 23.61 4.79
CA ASP A 124 -1.13 24.92 4.33
C ASP A 124 0.38 25.03 4.53
N PHE A 125 1.12 24.99 3.42
CA PHE A 125 2.57 25.05 3.39
C PHE A 125 3.04 26.41 2.84
N ASP A 126 3.34 27.31 3.76
CA ASP A 126 3.88 28.63 3.48
C ASP A 126 5.41 28.58 3.46
N VAL A 127 6.02 29.04 2.36
CA VAL A 127 7.47 29.11 2.22
C VAL A 127 7.88 30.57 2.21
N ILE A 128 8.74 30.92 3.17
CA ILE A 128 9.25 32.27 3.36
C ILE A 128 10.74 32.26 3.05
N ASP A 129 11.19 33.15 2.18
CA ASP A 129 12.61 33.28 1.85
C ASP A 129 13.42 33.88 3.02
N LYS A 130 14.74 33.84 2.91
CA LYS A 130 15.67 34.40 3.91
C LYS A 130 15.49 35.89 4.18
N ASN A 131 14.82 36.63 3.29
CA ASN A 131 14.53 38.06 3.45
C ASN A 131 13.16 38.31 4.08
N GLY A 132 12.40 37.26 4.41
CA GLY A 132 11.05 37.37 4.97
C GLY A 132 9.94 37.51 3.92
N LYS A 133 10.23 37.31 2.62
CA LYS A 133 9.21 37.34 1.57
C LYS A 133 8.49 35.98 1.53
N LEU A 134 7.17 36.00 1.71
CA LEU A 134 6.30 34.84 1.49
C LEU A 134 6.16 34.57 -0.02
N LEU A 135 6.44 33.35 -0.45
CA LEU A 135 6.29 32.92 -1.85
C LEU A 135 4.86 32.48 -2.12
N SER A 136 4.28 33.02 -3.19
CA SER A 136 2.91 32.73 -3.60
C SER A 136 2.86 31.66 -4.71
N ARG A 137 1.73 30.97 -4.85
CA ARG A 137 1.52 29.99 -5.96
C ARG A 137 1.51 30.65 -7.35
N ALA A 138 1.06 31.90 -7.44
CA ALA A 138 0.95 32.63 -8.71
C ALA A 138 2.32 32.97 -9.31
N GLU A 139 3.35 33.14 -8.48
CA GLU A 139 4.73 33.39 -8.94
C GLU A 139 5.37 32.17 -9.63
N PHE A 140 4.70 31.02 -9.63
CA PHE A 140 5.15 29.75 -10.20
C PHE A 140 4.23 29.23 -11.30
N ASP A 141 3.35 30.08 -11.86
CA ASP A 141 2.38 29.74 -12.91
C ASP A 141 1.42 28.58 -12.56
N PHE A 142 1.22 28.31 -11.26
CA PHE A 142 0.23 27.32 -10.81
C PHE A 142 -1.16 27.95 -10.61
N PRO A 143 -2.24 27.22 -10.97
CA PRO A 143 -3.59 27.70 -10.75
C PRO A 143 -3.92 27.87 -9.26
N PRO A 144 -4.88 28.74 -8.94
CA PRO A 144 -5.40 28.86 -7.59
C PRO A 144 -5.98 27.52 -7.10
N ARG A 145 -5.96 27.30 -5.78
CA ARG A 145 -6.56 26.10 -5.18
C ARG A 145 -8.06 26.10 -5.47
N SER A 146 -8.56 25.00 -6.05
CA SER A 146 -10.01 24.75 -6.14
C SER A 146 -10.60 24.61 -4.73
N CYS A 147 -11.92 24.65 -4.61
CA CYS A 147 -12.65 24.47 -3.35
C CYS A 147 -12.69 22.99 -2.97
N LEU A 148 -12.73 22.69 -1.67
CA LEU A 148 -12.72 21.30 -1.19
C LEU A 148 -13.95 20.53 -1.68
N LEU A 149 -15.09 21.22 -1.81
CA LEU A 149 -16.40 20.66 -2.13
C LEU A 149 -16.86 20.89 -3.58
N CYS A 150 -16.26 21.83 -4.31
CA CYS A 150 -16.63 22.14 -5.70
C CYS A 150 -15.43 22.57 -6.55
N GLU A 151 -15.64 22.77 -7.85
CA GLU A 151 -14.57 23.10 -8.81
C GLU A 151 -14.21 24.59 -8.86
N GLN A 152 -14.92 25.46 -8.14
CA GLN A 152 -14.63 26.89 -8.07
C GLN A 152 -13.38 27.17 -7.23
N GLU A 153 -12.82 28.38 -7.32
CA GLU A 153 -11.69 28.78 -6.49
C GLU A 153 -12.06 28.82 -4.99
N ALA A 154 -11.22 28.22 -4.14
CA ALA A 154 -11.46 28.14 -2.69
C ALA A 154 -11.68 29.51 -2.04
N LYS A 155 -10.92 30.53 -2.47
CA LYS A 155 -11.04 31.90 -1.94
C LYS A 155 -12.40 32.53 -2.27
N VAL A 156 -12.96 32.21 -3.44
CA VAL A 156 -14.28 32.70 -3.87
C VAL A 156 -15.37 32.05 -3.01
N CYS A 157 -15.32 30.73 -2.81
CA CYS A 157 -16.29 30.02 -1.97
C CYS A 157 -16.22 30.48 -0.50
N ALA A 158 -15.02 30.67 0.04
CA ALA A 158 -14.83 31.13 1.42
C ALA A 158 -15.41 32.54 1.64
N ARG A 159 -15.20 33.46 0.69
CA ARG A 159 -15.73 34.83 0.75
C ARG A 159 -17.27 34.85 0.69
N HIS A 160 -17.86 34.05 -0.18
CA HIS A 160 -19.32 33.98 -0.34
C HIS A 160 -19.99 33.06 0.69
N ARG A 161 -19.22 32.34 1.52
CA ARG A 161 -19.72 31.30 2.43
C ARG A 161 -20.62 30.30 1.71
N THR A 162 -20.20 29.89 0.51
CA THR A 162 -20.96 29.01 -0.37
C THR A 162 -21.28 27.66 0.28
N HIS A 163 -20.43 27.21 1.21
CA HIS A 163 -20.58 25.97 1.94
C HIS A 163 -20.59 26.24 3.45
N THR A 164 -21.37 25.45 4.16
CA THR A 164 -21.44 25.43 5.63
C THR A 164 -20.18 24.83 6.23
N ILE A 165 -19.94 25.11 7.52
CA ILE A 165 -18.82 24.49 8.26
C ILE A 165 -18.99 22.97 8.31
N ASP A 166 -20.22 22.48 8.51
CA ASP A 166 -20.51 21.05 8.64
C ASP A 166 -20.24 20.30 7.34
N GLU A 167 -20.57 20.88 6.17
CA GLU A 167 -20.24 20.28 4.87
C GLU A 167 -18.73 20.17 4.68
N ILE A 168 -17.96 21.19 5.07
CA ILE A 168 -16.50 21.17 4.95
C ILE A 168 -15.92 20.12 5.92
N LEU A 169 -16.38 20.09 7.17
CA LEU A 169 -15.93 19.09 8.16
C LEU A 169 -16.26 17.66 7.70
N ALA A 170 -17.44 17.43 7.14
CA ALA A 170 -17.82 16.13 6.59
C ALA A 170 -16.88 15.70 5.45
N GLU A 171 -16.51 16.62 4.55
CA GLU A 171 -15.56 16.30 3.48
C GLU A 171 -14.13 16.09 3.99
N MET A 172 -13.68 16.85 4.99
CA MET A 172 -12.41 16.60 5.69
C MET A 172 -12.40 15.21 6.33
N GLN A 173 -13.49 14.84 6.98
CA GLN A 173 -13.68 13.54 7.61
C GLN A 173 -13.63 12.40 6.57
N ASN A 174 -14.35 12.55 5.45
CA ASN A 174 -14.37 11.54 4.38
C ASN A 174 -12.96 11.29 3.81
N ARG A 175 -12.17 12.35 3.60
CA ARG A 175 -10.78 12.24 3.13
C ARG A 175 -9.88 11.55 4.13
N ALA A 176 -9.97 11.94 5.41
CA ALA A 176 -9.22 11.33 6.49
C ALA A 176 -9.56 9.84 6.64
N GLN A 177 -10.85 9.50 6.56
CA GLN A 177 -11.35 8.12 6.59
C GLN A 177 -10.82 7.28 5.44
N ALA A 178 -10.88 7.80 4.22
CA ALA A 178 -10.40 7.11 3.03
C ALA A 178 -8.89 6.80 3.12
N VAL A 179 -8.08 7.78 3.54
CA VAL A 179 -6.63 7.61 3.70
C VAL A 179 -6.32 6.66 4.85
N TYR A 180 -6.96 6.81 6.01
CA TYR A 180 -6.78 5.88 7.13
C TYR A 180 -7.12 4.44 6.73
N PHE A 181 -8.24 4.23 6.04
CA PHE A 181 -8.64 2.92 5.56
C PHE A 181 -7.60 2.33 4.59
N ALA A 182 -7.15 3.11 3.60
CA ALA A 182 -6.12 2.68 2.67
C ALA A 182 -4.80 2.29 3.37
N GLU A 183 -4.38 3.05 4.37
CA GLU A 183 -3.21 2.73 5.19
C GLU A 183 -3.37 1.43 5.97
N ARG A 184 -4.56 1.17 6.53
CA ARG A 184 -4.82 -0.09 7.25
C ARG A 184 -4.81 -1.30 6.32
N ILE A 185 -5.38 -1.19 5.12
CA ILE A 185 -5.33 -2.25 4.12
C ILE A 185 -3.89 -2.51 3.66
N ALA A 186 -3.13 -1.45 3.39
CA ALA A 186 -1.72 -1.56 3.03
C ALA A 186 -0.88 -2.22 4.14
N GLU A 187 -1.18 -1.91 5.39
CA GLU A 187 -0.55 -2.51 6.56
C GLU A 187 -0.83 -4.02 6.67
N LEU A 188 -2.07 -4.45 6.38
CA LEU A 188 -2.41 -5.87 6.35
C LEU A 188 -1.68 -6.59 5.23
N ALA A 189 -1.59 -5.99 4.04
CA ALA A 189 -0.83 -6.56 2.91
C ALA A 189 0.66 -6.69 3.24
N TYR A 190 1.27 -5.64 3.80
CA TYR A 190 2.66 -5.66 4.27
C TYR A 190 2.91 -6.78 5.28
N LYS A 191 2.07 -6.88 6.31
CA LYS A 191 2.16 -7.95 7.33
C LYS A 191 1.98 -9.34 6.74
N ALA A 192 1.11 -9.48 5.75
CA ALA A 192 0.89 -10.75 5.08
C ALA A 192 2.13 -11.23 4.30
N LEU A 193 2.84 -10.32 3.62
CA LEU A 193 4.12 -10.63 2.97
C LEU A 193 5.18 -11.07 3.99
N LEU A 194 5.31 -10.36 5.11
CA LEU A 194 6.26 -10.75 6.17
C LEU A 194 5.88 -12.10 6.80
N LYS A 195 4.59 -12.33 7.02
CA LYS A 195 4.12 -13.58 7.60
C LYS A 195 4.35 -14.77 6.68
N GLU A 196 4.28 -14.57 5.36
CA GLU A 196 4.66 -15.56 4.37
C GLU A 196 6.15 -15.88 4.48
N VAL A 197 7.05 -14.89 4.51
CA VAL A 197 8.49 -15.18 4.55
C VAL A 197 8.93 -15.80 5.87
N TYR A 198 8.25 -15.47 6.97
CA TYR A 198 8.52 -16.06 8.29
C TYR A 198 7.87 -17.42 8.54
N LEU A 199 7.00 -17.90 7.64
CA LEU A 199 6.51 -19.27 7.73
C LEU A 199 7.67 -20.23 7.52
N SER A 200 7.85 -21.20 8.40
CA SER A 200 8.91 -22.21 8.27
C SER A 200 8.40 -23.56 8.75
N PRO A 201 8.81 -24.69 8.15
CA PRO A 201 9.60 -24.78 6.91
C PRO A 201 8.74 -24.50 5.66
N LYS A 202 9.32 -23.87 4.63
CA LYS A 202 8.70 -23.68 3.31
C LYS A 202 9.55 -24.35 2.22
N PRO A 203 9.17 -25.57 1.78
CA PRO A 203 9.97 -26.37 0.88
C PRO A 203 10.41 -25.66 -0.42
N GLY A 204 11.72 -25.52 -0.61
CA GLY A 204 12.36 -24.92 -1.78
C GLY A 204 12.22 -23.40 -1.88
N LEU A 205 11.62 -22.75 -0.88
CA LEU A 205 11.39 -21.31 -0.79
C LEU A 205 12.30 -20.68 0.26
N VAL A 206 12.43 -19.36 0.25
CA VAL A 206 13.12 -18.62 1.31
C VAL A 206 12.26 -18.59 2.57
N ASP A 207 12.83 -18.98 3.70
CA ASP A 207 12.22 -18.88 5.02
C ASP A 207 13.26 -18.59 6.13
N LEU A 208 12.87 -18.70 7.41
CA LEU A 208 13.78 -18.45 8.54
C LEU A 208 14.81 -19.57 8.75
N GLU A 209 14.59 -20.77 8.21
CA GLU A 209 15.51 -21.89 8.33
C GLU A 209 16.60 -21.84 7.24
N ASN A 210 16.23 -21.48 6.00
CA ASN A 210 17.17 -21.40 4.88
C ASN A 210 16.65 -20.57 3.67
N ASN A 211 17.47 -20.43 2.63
CA ASN A 211 17.10 -19.69 1.39
C ASN A 211 16.44 -20.58 0.31
N GLY A 212 16.08 -21.81 0.64
CA GLY A 212 15.54 -22.81 -0.27
C GLY A 212 16.42 -23.03 -1.49
N SER A 213 15.79 -23.06 -2.65
CA SER A 213 16.49 -23.23 -3.93
C SER A 213 17.20 -21.95 -4.42
N HIS A 214 17.18 -20.85 -3.66
CA HIS A 214 17.69 -19.56 -4.10
C HIS A 214 19.09 -19.27 -3.57
N GLN A 215 19.84 -18.48 -4.35
CA GLN A 215 21.19 -17.99 -4.01
C GLN A 215 21.25 -16.46 -4.04
N ASP A 216 20.20 -15.81 -4.53
CA ASP A 216 20.09 -14.38 -4.82
C ASP A 216 19.15 -13.65 -3.85
N MET A 217 18.38 -14.37 -3.03
CA MET A 217 17.42 -13.79 -2.08
C MET A 217 17.50 -14.46 -0.71
N THR A 218 17.25 -13.66 0.32
CA THR A 218 17.18 -14.06 1.74
C THR A 218 15.95 -13.44 2.39
N VAL A 219 15.66 -13.81 3.64
CA VAL A 219 14.60 -13.17 4.45
C VAL A 219 14.75 -11.65 4.47
N GLN A 220 15.99 -11.15 4.62
CA GLN A 220 16.27 -9.71 4.60
C GLN A 220 15.90 -9.06 3.28
N THR A 221 16.12 -9.73 2.14
CA THR A 221 15.69 -9.25 0.82
C THR A 221 14.16 -9.13 0.75
N PHE A 222 13.43 -10.09 1.32
CA PHE A 222 11.97 -10.04 1.39
C PHE A 222 11.46 -8.94 2.32
N GLU A 223 12.08 -8.71 3.48
CA GLU A 223 11.74 -7.62 4.39
C GLU A 223 11.90 -6.24 3.72
N GLN A 224 13.05 -6.02 3.06
CA GLN A 224 13.32 -4.79 2.30
C GLN A 224 12.30 -4.57 1.19
N SER A 225 11.95 -5.65 0.48
CA SER A 225 10.93 -5.63 -0.56
C SER A 225 9.54 -5.27 -0.01
N ALA A 226 9.12 -5.91 1.08
CA ALA A 226 7.81 -5.68 1.67
C ALA A 226 7.66 -4.22 2.16
N GLU A 227 8.69 -3.66 2.80
CA GLU A 227 8.68 -2.27 3.25
C GLU A 227 8.61 -1.30 2.05
N ALA A 228 9.37 -1.56 0.98
CA ALA A 228 9.33 -0.76 -0.24
C ALA A 228 7.96 -0.80 -0.95
N LEU A 229 7.22 -1.89 -0.83
CA LEU A 229 5.91 -2.10 -1.46
C LEU A 229 4.72 -1.56 -0.67
N ARG A 230 4.86 -1.42 0.65
CA ARG A 230 3.82 -0.91 1.56
C ARG A 230 3.13 0.38 1.06
N PRO A 231 3.83 1.45 0.64
CA PRO A 231 3.16 2.66 0.12
C PRO A 231 2.40 2.42 -1.19
N TYR A 232 2.78 1.44 -2.01
CA TYR A 232 2.10 1.13 -3.26
C TYR A 232 0.78 0.41 -3.02
N PHE A 233 0.69 -0.46 -2.01
CA PHE A 233 -0.60 -1.08 -1.63
C PHE A 233 -1.63 -0.04 -1.22
N MET A 234 -1.21 0.98 -0.46
CA MET A 234 -2.07 2.13 -0.14
C MET A 234 -2.52 2.87 -1.40
N GLN A 235 -1.59 3.13 -2.33
CA GLN A 235 -1.92 3.79 -3.60
C GLN A 235 -2.89 2.98 -4.46
N PHE A 236 -2.81 1.65 -4.48
CA PHE A 236 -3.79 0.81 -5.19
C PHE A 236 -5.19 0.95 -4.58
N VAL A 237 -5.31 0.97 -3.25
CA VAL A 237 -6.61 1.21 -2.59
C VAL A 237 -7.16 2.59 -2.96
N LEU A 238 -6.34 3.65 -2.84
CA LEU A 238 -6.75 5.01 -3.19
C LEU A 238 -7.12 5.14 -4.68
N LYS A 239 -6.39 4.45 -5.57
CA LYS A 239 -6.71 4.40 -7.00
C LYS A 239 -8.03 3.67 -7.24
N GLY A 240 -8.30 2.59 -6.51
CA GLY A 240 -9.60 1.92 -6.51
C GLY A 240 -10.73 2.86 -6.11
N MET A 241 -10.56 3.61 -5.02
CA MET A 241 -11.53 4.60 -4.57
C MET A 241 -11.74 5.70 -5.61
N ALA A 242 -10.67 6.27 -6.17
CA ALA A 242 -10.77 7.37 -7.14
C ALA A 242 -11.44 6.95 -8.46
N THR A 243 -11.35 5.66 -8.82
CA THR A 243 -11.82 5.14 -10.11
C THR A 243 -13.14 4.39 -10.01
N TYR A 244 -13.79 4.34 -8.83
CA TYR A 244 -14.97 3.49 -8.58
C TYR A 244 -16.15 3.69 -9.55
N LYS A 245 -16.24 4.86 -10.19
CA LYS A 245 -17.24 5.22 -11.22
C LYS A 245 -16.81 4.90 -12.65
N ALA A 246 -15.52 4.67 -12.89
CA ALA A 246 -15.02 4.29 -14.20
C ALA A 246 -15.46 2.86 -14.55
N ASP A 247 -15.60 2.62 -15.85
CA ASP A 247 -15.93 1.30 -16.40
C ASP A 247 -14.92 0.25 -15.93
N ILE A 248 -15.42 -0.91 -15.53
CA ILE A 248 -14.61 -1.96 -14.93
C ILE A 248 -13.51 -2.47 -15.89
N SER A 249 -13.79 -2.50 -17.19
CA SER A 249 -12.84 -2.93 -18.23
C SER A 249 -11.61 -2.01 -18.33
N GLN A 250 -11.72 -0.77 -17.88
CA GLN A 250 -10.63 0.20 -17.94
C GLN A 250 -9.68 0.12 -16.74
N ILE A 251 -10.11 -0.49 -15.63
CA ILE A 251 -9.38 -0.40 -14.36
C ILE A 251 -8.00 -1.02 -14.43
N LEU A 252 -7.87 -2.18 -15.07
CA LEU A 252 -6.58 -2.85 -15.23
C LEU A 252 -5.56 -1.94 -15.94
N SER A 253 -5.97 -1.24 -17.00
CA SER A 253 -5.10 -0.30 -17.72
C SER A 253 -4.67 0.89 -16.86
N GLN A 254 -5.55 1.36 -15.96
CA GLN A 254 -5.28 2.51 -15.11
C GLN A 254 -4.36 2.21 -13.93
N ILE A 255 -4.30 0.95 -13.47
CA ILE A 255 -3.45 0.53 -12.35
C ILE A 255 -2.11 -0.07 -12.79
N ARG A 256 -1.95 -0.45 -14.07
CA ARG A 256 -0.69 -0.97 -14.63
C ARG A 256 0.52 -0.07 -14.38
N PRO A 257 0.47 1.25 -14.65
CA PRO A 257 1.61 2.13 -14.37
C PRO A 257 2.02 2.11 -12.90
N LEU A 258 1.05 2.03 -11.98
CA LEU A 258 1.32 1.93 -10.55
C LEU A 258 2.00 0.60 -10.19
N GLY A 259 1.58 -0.51 -10.78
CA GLY A 259 2.25 -1.80 -10.63
C GLY A 259 3.69 -1.80 -11.14
N MET A 260 3.96 -1.12 -12.26
CA MET A 260 5.32 -0.96 -12.78
C MET A 260 6.22 -0.13 -11.84
N LEU A 261 5.67 0.91 -11.21
CA LEU A 261 6.40 1.68 -10.20
C LEU A 261 6.69 0.83 -8.96
N ALA A 262 5.72 0.02 -8.51
CA ALA A 262 5.90 -0.92 -7.41
C ALA A 262 7.00 -1.97 -7.73
N GLU A 263 6.99 -2.55 -8.93
CA GLU A 263 8.05 -3.46 -9.39
C GLU A 263 9.43 -2.79 -9.38
N LYS A 264 9.52 -1.54 -9.88
CA LYS A 264 10.77 -0.79 -9.88
C LYS A 264 11.27 -0.53 -8.46
N ALA A 265 10.38 -0.15 -7.53
CA ALA A 265 10.74 0.09 -6.14
C ALA A 265 11.21 -1.20 -5.45
N MET A 266 10.53 -2.32 -5.71
CA MET A 266 10.98 -3.64 -5.26
C MET A 266 12.40 -3.92 -5.77
N TYR A 267 12.64 -3.87 -7.08
CA TYR A 267 13.96 -4.16 -7.64
C TYR A 267 15.05 -3.22 -7.11
N GLN A 268 14.74 -1.95 -6.88
CA GLN A 268 15.69 -1.02 -6.27
C GLN A 268 16.04 -1.40 -4.82
N ALA A 269 15.04 -1.79 -4.02
CA ALA A 269 15.23 -2.21 -2.63
C ALA A 269 15.97 -3.54 -2.52
N THR A 270 15.84 -4.42 -3.51
CA THR A 270 16.37 -5.79 -3.50
C THR A 270 17.60 -5.99 -4.39
N GLN A 271 18.27 -4.92 -4.82
CA GLN A 271 19.45 -5.01 -5.69
C GLN A 271 19.20 -5.79 -7.00
N ASN A 272 18.03 -5.54 -7.62
CA ASN A 272 17.50 -6.17 -8.84
C ASN A 272 17.08 -7.63 -8.71
N VAL A 273 16.78 -8.11 -7.50
CA VAL A 273 16.27 -9.46 -7.25
C VAL A 273 14.74 -9.50 -7.30
N ASN A 274 14.18 -10.50 -7.98
CA ASN A 274 12.74 -10.69 -8.11
C ASN A 274 12.16 -11.43 -6.90
N THR A 275 11.73 -10.69 -5.86
CA THR A 275 11.16 -11.30 -4.64
C THR A 275 9.64 -11.39 -4.64
N HIS A 276 8.94 -10.31 -4.95
CA HIS A 276 7.49 -10.17 -4.76
C HIS A 276 6.73 -9.77 -6.04
N LYS A 277 7.28 -10.00 -7.24
CA LYS A 277 6.61 -9.57 -8.48
C LYS A 277 5.21 -10.19 -8.65
N GLY A 278 5.03 -11.46 -8.30
CA GLY A 278 3.71 -12.11 -8.32
C GLY A 278 2.78 -11.55 -7.26
N ALA A 279 3.27 -11.35 -6.03
CA ALA A 279 2.52 -10.65 -4.98
C ALA A 279 2.09 -9.23 -5.37
N ILE A 280 2.94 -8.42 -6.03
CA ILE A 280 2.57 -7.07 -6.51
C ILE A 280 1.35 -7.16 -7.43
N PHE A 281 1.33 -8.13 -8.34
CA PHE A 281 0.21 -8.33 -9.25
C PHE A 281 -1.07 -8.71 -8.49
N ALA A 282 -1.00 -9.70 -7.59
CA ALA A 282 -2.15 -10.18 -6.83
C ALA A 282 -2.70 -9.11 -5.86
N PHE A 283 -1.84 -8.56 -4.99
CA PHE A 283 -2.22 -7.52 -4.03
C PHE A 283 -2.63 -6.22 -4.72
N GLY A 284 -2.01 -5.84 -5.84
CA GLY A 284 -2.40 -4.66 -6.59
C GLY A 284 -3.87 -4.73 -7.05
N LEU A 285 -4.30 -5.90 -7.54
CA LEU A 285 -5.69 -6.15 -7.92
C LEU A 285 -6.62 -6.15 -6.71
N VAL A 286 -6.27 -6.88 -5.65
CA VAL A 286 -7.07 -7.02 -4.43
C VAL A 286 -7.25 -5.68 -3.71
N CYS A 287 -6.17 -4.93 -3.50
CA CYS A 287 -6.21 -3.59 -2.91
C CYS A 287 -7.07 -2.63 -3.74
N THR A 288 -6.95 -2.69 -5.08
CA THR A 288 -7.80 -1.88 -5.98
C THR A 288 -9.27 -2.25 -5.84
N ALA A 289 -9.61 -3.55 -5.83
CA ALA A 289 -10.97 -4.03 -5.65
C ALA A 289 -11.56 -3.57 -4.30
N ILE A 290 -10.80 -3.69 -3.21
CA ILE A 290 -11.19 -3.19 -1.88
C ILE A 290 -11.48 -1.69 -1.91
N GLY A 291 -10.62 -0.89 -2.54
CA GLY A 291 -10.82 0.56 -2.68
C GLY A 291 -12.11 0.92 -3.44
N ARG A 292 -12.42 0.19 -4.51
CA ARG A 292 -13.66 0.37 -5.28
C ARG A 292 -14.89 0.03 -4.44
N LEU A 293 -14.88 -1.12 -3.76
CA LEU A 293 -15.98 -1.56 -2.91
C LEU A 293 -16.22 -0.57 -1.76
N TYR A 294 -15.14 -0.09 -1.13
CA TYR A 294 -15.20 0.92 -0.08
C TYR A 294 -15.87 2.21 -0.57
N ALA A 295 -15.43 2.77 -1.71
CA ALA A 295 -16.02 4.00 -2.27
C ALA A 295 -17.48 3.82 -2.75
N GLN A 296 -17.90 2.59 -3.04
CA GLN A 296 -19.28 2.24 -3.36
C GLN A 296 -20.15 1.97 -2.11
N ASN A 297 -19.59 2.05 -0.91
CA ASN A 297 -20.24 1.61 0.34
C ASN A 297 -20.76 0.16 0.27
N LYS A 298 -20.05 -0.71 -0.47
CA LYS A 298 -20.36 -2.14 -0.55
C LYS A 298 -19.53 -2.96 0.44
N PRO A 299 -20.02 -4.13 0.87
CA PRO A 299 -19.20 -5.09 1.60
C PRO A 299 -17.93 -5.44 0.80
N TYR A 300 -16.82 -5.57 1.51
CA TYR A 300 -15.52 -6.00 0.97
C TYR A 300 -15.10 -7.30 1.64
N ASP A 301 -16.02 -8.26 1.74
CA ASP A 301 -15.68 -9.63 2.12
C ASP A 301 -14.88 -10.35 1.02
N VAL A 302 -14.28 -11.49 1.38
CA VAL A 302 -13.44 -12.27 0.46
C VAL A 302 -14.17 -12.56 -0.85
N THR A 303 -15.45 -12.94 -0.78
CA THR A 303 -16.27 -13.25 -1.95
C THR A 303 -16.45 -12.02 -2.84
N ALA A 304 -16.83 -10.88 -2.26
CA ALA A 304 -17.02 -9.63 -3.00
C ALA A 304 -15.72 -9.14 -3.65
N ILE A 305 -14.59 -9.25 -2.94
CA ILE A 305 -13.28 -8.87 -3.46
C ILE A 305 -12.88 -9.77 -4.63
N CYS A 306 -12.93 -11.08 -4.43
CA CYS A 306 -12.56 -12.07 -5.45
C CYS A 306 -13.42 -11.95 -6.70
N HIS A 307 -14.73 -11.75 -6.54
CA HIS A 307 -15.65 -11.49 -7.65
C HIS A 307 -15.26 -10.25 -8.45
N LEU A 308 -15.01 -9.13 -7.76
CA LEU A 308 -14.64 -7.89 -8.43
C LEU A 308 -13.27 -7.99 -9.12
N VAL A 309 -12.31 -8.73 -8.55
CA VAL A 309 -11.03 -9.00 -9.22
C VAL A 309 -11.24 -9.80 -10.51
N ALA A 310 -12.08 -10.84 -10.49
CA ALA A 310 -12.41 -11.61 -11.69
C ALA A 310 -13.00 -10.72 -12.79
N GLU A 311 -13.93 -9.84 -12.45
CA GLU A 311 -14.51 -8.88 -13.40
C GLU A 311 -13.46 -7.89 -13.94
N MET A 312 -12.61 -7.32 -13.07
CA MET A 312 -11.53 -6.40 -13.46
C MET A 312 -10.48 -7.03 -14.38
N THR A 313 -10.34 -8.36 -14.33
CA THR A 313 -9.32 -9.10 -15.07
C THR A 313 -9.90 -10.01 -16.14
N GLN A 314 -11.19 -9.86 -16.45
CA GLN A 314 -11.84 -10.65 -17.49
C GLN A 314 -11.11 -10.51 -18.83
N GLY A 315 -10.66 -11.63 -19.40
CA GLY A 315 -9.95 -11.67 -20.67
C GLY A 315 -8.44 -11.43 -20.57
N ILE A 316 -7.87 -11.23 -19.38
CA ILE A 316 -6.44 -10.97 -19.19
C ILE A 316 -5.57 -12.14 -19.67
N CYS A 317 -6.05 -13.39 -19.61
CA CYS A 317 -5.34 -14.53 -20.17
C CYS A 317 -5.24 -14.46 -21.70
N GLY A 318 -6.12 -13.68 -22.35
CA GLY A 318 -6.03 -13.38 -23.79
C GLY A 318 -4.76 -12.62 -24.18
N GLU A 319 -4.16 -11.87 -23.26
CA GLU A 319 -2.87 -11.18 -23.48
C GLU A 319 -1.71 -12.17 -23.67
N LEU A 320 -1.82 -13.37 -23.11
CA LEU A 320 -0.83 -14.44 -23.31
C LEU A 320 -0.90 -15.03 -24.73
N LYS A 321 -2.08 -14.99 -25.37
CA LYS A 321 -2.30 -15.45 -26.75
C LYS A 321 -1.77 -14.43 -27.77
N HIS A 322 -2.08 -13.15 -27.56
CA HIS A 322 -1.81 -12.08 -28.52
C HIS A 322 -0.57 -11.26 -28.13
N TYR A 323 0.52 -11.95 -27.78
CA TYR A 323 1.77 -11.29 -27.41
C TYR A 323 2.47 -10.72 -28.64
N GLN A 324 2.87 -9.45 -28.58
CA GLN A 324 3.53 -8.79 -29.72
C GLN A 324 4.91 -9.40 -29.95
N LYS A 325 5.25 -9.71 -31.20
CA LYS A 325 6.49 -10.43 -31.58
C LYS A 325 7.77 -9.64 -31.31
N ASP A 326 7.66 -8.32 -31.16
CA ASP A 326 8.74 -7.38 -30.87
C ASP A 326 9.04 -7.24 -29.38
N GLN A 327 8.22 -7.82 -28.50
CA GLN A 327 8.45 -7.81 -27.06
C GLN A 327 9.24 -9.04 -26.58
N PRO A 328 10.14 -8.90 -25.59
CA PRO A 328 10.84 -10.04 -25.00
C PRO A 328 9.85 -11.04 -24.39
N LEU A 329 9.97 -12.32 -24.77
CA LEU A 329 9.13 -13.39 -24.23
C LEU A 329 9.34 -13.51 -22.72
N THR A 330 8.31 -13.14 -21.96
CA THR A 330 8.27 -13.44 -20.51
C THR A 330 8.07 -14.93 -20.28
N ALA A 331 8.54 -15.45 -19.13
CA ALA A 331 8.36 -16.84 -18.76
C ALA A 331 6.88 -17.28 -18.81
N GLY A 332 5.97 -16.41 -18.35
CA GLY A 332 4.52 -16.65 -18.40
C GLY A 332 3.98 -16.83 -19.82
N VAL A 333 4.39 -15.99 -20.78
CA VAL A 333 3.98 -16.13 -22.20
C VAL A 333 4.53 -17.43 -22.79
N ARG A 334 5.80 -17.73 -22.53
CA ARG A 334 6.44 -18.97 -23.01
C ARG A 334 5.70 -20.21 -22.51
N PHE A 335 5.41 -20.30 -21.22
CA PHE A 335 4.75 -21.48 -20.64
C PHE A 335 3.27 -21.57 -20.98
N TYR A 336 2.60 -20.44 -21.19
CA TYR A 336 1.26 -20.44 -21.74
C TYR A 336 1.23 -21.02 -23.15
N GLN A 337 2.11 -20.58 -24.04
CA GLN A 337 2.19 -21.07 -25.42
C GLN A 337 2.57 -22.55 -25.50
N GLN A 338 3.47 -23.00 -24.62
CA GLN A 338 3.99 -24.37 -24.65
C GLN A 338 3.08 -25.39 -23.96
N TYR A 339 2.44 -25.00 -22.85
CA TYR A 339 1.75 -25.92 -21.93
C TYR A 339 0.35 -25.48 -21.53
N GLY A 340 -0.11 -24.30 -21.95
CA GLY A 340 -1.42 -23.75 -21.58
C GLY A 340 -1.50 -23.17 -20.17
N LEU A 341 -0.36 -23.02 -19.47
CA LEU A 341 -0.31 -22.54 -18.09
C LEU A 341 -0.60 -21.04 -18.03
N THR A 342 -1.71 -20.66 -17.39
CA THR A 342 -2.15 -19.26 -17.25
C THR A 342 -1.44 -18.52 -16.11
N GLY A 343 -0.96 -19.25 -15.09
CA GLY A 343 -0.25 -18.72 -13.93
C GLY A 343 -1.06 -17.68 -13.15
N ALA A 344 -0.38 -16.67 -12.59
CA ALA A 344 -1.02 -15.63 -11.77
C ALA A 344 -2.19 -14.91 -12.47
N ARG A 345 -2.15 -14.77 -13.80
CA ARG A 345 -3.24 -14.19 -14.59
C ARG A 345 -4.51 -15.03 -14.54
N GLY A 346 -4.38 -16.35 -14.64
CA GLY A 346 -5.51 -17.27 -14.55
C GLY A 346 -6.11 -17.30 -13.15
N GLU A 347 -5.26 -17.29 -12.12
CA GLU A 347 -5.72 -17.15 -10.74
C GLU A 347 -6.55 -15.88 -10.56
N ALA A 348 -6.05 -14.72 -11.01
CA ALA A 348 -6.80 -13.46 -10.93
C ALA A 348 -8.11 -13.48 -11.74
N GLU A 349 -8.08 -13.97 -12.98
CA GLU A 349 -9.26 -14.07 -13.86
C GLU A 349 -10.35 -14.99 -13.26
N SER A 350 -9.94 -16.02 -12.51
CA SER A 350 -10.85 -16.89 -11.76
C SER A 350 -11.38 -16.29 -10.45
N GLY A 351 -10.90 -15.10 -10.05
CA GLY A 351 -11.16 -14.53 -8.73
C GLY A 351 -10.46 -15.29 -7.60
N PHE A 352 -9.22 -15.73 -7.81
CA PHE A 352 -8.42 -16.49 -6.85
C PHE A 352 -9.16 -17.69 -6.26
N THR A 353 -9.73 -18.54 -7.13
CA THR A 353 -10.52 -19.71 -6.71
C THR A 353 -9.75 -20.61 -5.75
N LEU A 354 -8.43 -20.81 -5.96
CA LEU A 354 -7.61 -21.62 -5.04
C LEU A 354 -7.53 -21.01 -3.64
N VAL A 355 -7.44 -19.69 -3.52
CA VAL A 355 -7.40 -19.02 -2.21
C VAL A 355 -8.73 -19.15 -1.50
N GLN A 356 -9.85 -19.03 -2.21
CA GLN A 356 -11.19 -19.26 -1.65
C GLN A 356 -11.35 -20.70 -1.14
N GLN A 357 -10.86 -21.69 -1.90
CA GLN A 357 -10.85 -23.09 -1.49
C GLN A 357 -9.95 -23.34 -0.27
N ALA A 358 -8.75 -22.74 -0.25
CA ALA A 358 -7.85 -22.83 0.90
C ALA A 358 -8.49 -22.25 2.16
N LEU A 359 -9.10 -21.06 2.08
CA LEU A 359 -9.81 -20.45 3.20
C LEU A 359 -10.95 -21.34 3.72
N ALA A 360 -11.72 -21.97 2.83
CA ALA A 360 -12.77 -22.91 3.21
C ALA A 360 -12.18 -24.16 3.89
N MET A 361 -11.11 -24.73 3.35
CA MET A 361 -10.40 -25.88 3.93
C MET A 361 -9.86 -25.55 5.33
N LEU A 362 -9.28 -24.37 5.54
CA LEU A 362 -8.73 -23.98 6.84
C LEU A 362 -9.79 -23.88 7.95
N GLN A 363 -11.08 -23.78 7.61
CA GLN A 363 -12.15 -23.83 8.61
C GLN A 363 -12.18 -25.15 9.38
N SER A 364 -11.78 -26.28 8.75
CA SER A 364 -11.66 -27.58 9.45
C SER A 364 -10.35 -27.75 10.23
N HIS A 365 -9.48 -26.74 10.25
CA HIS A 365 -8.17 -26.76 10.91
C HIS A 365 -8.02 -25.64 11.96
N GLN A 366 -9.12 -25.03 12.41
CA GLN A 366 -9.11 -23.96 13.41
C GLN A 366 -8.59 -24.40 14.78
N ASP A 367 -8.56 -25.71 15.05
CA ASP A 367 -7.96 -26.32 16.25
C ASP A 367 -6.43 -26.23 16.27
N LYS A 368 -5.79 -25.96 15.13
CA LYS A 368 -4.33 -25.96 14.97
C LYS A 368 -3.75 -24.56 15.14
N SER A 369 -2.46 -24.50 15.44
CA SER A 369 -1.74 -23.22 15.43
C SER A 369 -1.81 -22.57 14.04
N PHE A 370 -1.73 -21.24 14.01
CA PHE A 370 -1.80 -20.50 12.75
C PHE A 370 -0.67 -20.90 11.78
N GLU A 371 0.52 -21.18 12.28
CA GLU A 371 1.64 -21.66 11.47
C GLU A 371 1.35 -23.01 10.81
N HIS A 372 0.80 -23.96 11.59
CA HIS A 372 0.40 -25.27 11.08
C HIS A 372 -0.70 -25.13 10.02
N GLN A 373 -1.70 -24.26 10.23
CA GLN A 373 -2.71 -23.95 9.22
C GLN A 373 -2.08 -23.45 7.91
N LEU A 374 -1.13 -22.53 7.98
CA LEU A 374 -0.45 -22.01 6.78
C LEU A 374 0.44 -23.04 6.08
N GLN A 375 1.08 -23.95 6.82
CA GLN A 375 1.81 -25.09 6.25
C GLN A 375 0.87 -26.02 5.46
N ILE A 376 -0.34 -26.28 5.97
CA ILE A 376 -1.36 -27.06 5.25
C ILE A 376 -1.82 -26.31 3.99
N ALA A 377 -2.04 -24.98 4.10
CA ALA A 377 -2.40 -24.16 2.95
C ALA A 377 -1.29 -24.17 1.87
N LEU A 378 -0.02 -24.10 2.27
CA LEU A 378 1.12 -24.18 1.34
C LEU A 378 1.12 -25.51 0.58
N LEU A 379 0.94 -26.64 1.27
CA LEU A 379 0.81 -27.94 0.62
C LEU A 379 -0.38 -27.98 -0.33
N PHE A 380 -1.53 -27.43 0.08
CA PHE A 380 -2.71 -27.35 -0.77
C PHE A 380 -2.42 -26.57 -2.06
N PHE A 381 -1.71 -25.43 -1.98
CA PHE A 381 -1.32 -24.68 -3.16
C PHE A 381 -0.26 -25.42 -3.99
N MET A 382 0.73 -26.05 -3.37
CA MET A 382 1.71 -26.89 -4.09
C MET A 382 1.05 -28.04 -4.87
N GLN A 383 -0.05 -28.59 -4.37
CA GLN A 383 -0.84 -29.61 -5.06
C GLN A 383 -1.61 -29.06 -6.27
N HIS A 384 -2.27 -27.91 -6.14
CA HIS A 384 -3.27 -27.46 -7.13
C HIS A 384 -2.78 -26.35 -8.06
N ASN A 385 -1.87 -25.50 -7.59
CA ASN A 385 -1.37 -24.38 -8.38
C ASN A 385 -0.47 -24.90 -9.50
N GLN A 386 -0.75 -24.48 -10.73
CA GLN A 386 0.13 -24.73 -11.88
C GLN A 386 1.26 -23.70 -11.89
N ASP A 387 2.13 -23.79 -10.89
CA ASP A 387 3.11 -22.75 -10.59
C ASP A 387 4.19 -22.62 -11.68
N THR A 388 4.09 -21.54 -12.46
CA THR A 388 5.04 -21.24 -13.53
C THR A 388 6.48 -21.00 -13.03
N ASN A 389 6.69 -20.65 -11.75
CA ASN A 389 8.03 -20.54 -11.18
C ASN A 389 8.70 -21.92 -11.06
N VAL A 390 7.94 -22.95 -10.71
CA VAL A 390 8.44 -24.34 -10.67
C VAL A 390 8.83 -24.79 -12.08
N VAL A 391 7.96 -24.57 -13.06
CA VAL A 391 8.22 -24.94 -14.46
C VAL A 391 9.44 -24.19 -14.99
N ASN A 392 9.65 -22.93 -14.59
CA ASN A 392 10.83 -22.18 -14.98
C ASN A 392 12.15 -22.76 -14.48
N ARG A 393 12.15 -23.35 -13.29
CA ARG A 393 13.38 -23.82 -12.63
C ARG A 393 13.66 -25.31 -12.82
N ALA A 394 12.61 -26.11 -12.87
CA ALA A 394 12.68 -27.58 -12.84
C ALA A 394 11.76 -28.27 -13.87
N GLY A 395 11.14 -27.50 -14.77
CA GLY A 395 10.27 -28.02 -15.83
C GLY A 395 8.97 -28.67 -15.32
N MET A 396 8.23 -29.29 -16.24
CA MET A 396 6.97 -29.98 -15.91
C MET A 396 7.19 -31.18 -14.98
N SER A 397 8.36 -31.82 -15.02
CA SER A 397 8.72 -32.88 -14.08
C SER A 397 8.83 -32.37 -12.65
N GLY A 398 9.42 -31.18 -12.44
CA GLY A 398 9.47 -30.55 -11.12
C GLY A 398 8.09 -30.18 -10.59
N LEU A 399 7.20 -29.70 -11.47
CA LEU A 399 5.81 -29.40 -11.10
C LEU A 399 5.06 -30.67 -10.69
N SER A 400 5.18 -31.74 -11.48
CA SER A 400 4.57 -33.03 -11.15
C SER A 400 5.13 -33.64 -9.86
N PHE A 401 6.44 -33.49 -9.63
CA PHE A 401 7.08 -33.92 -8.38
C PHE A 401 6.47 -33.24 -7.17
N VAL A 402 6.43 -31.89 -7.14
CA VAL A 402 5.95 -31.16 -5.96
C VAL A 402 4.47 -31.40 -5.71
N GLN A 403 3.66 -31.50 -6.78
CA GLN A 403 2.24 -31.83 -6.65
C GLN A 403 2.04 -33.22 -6.05
N THR A 404 2.81 -34.21 -6.49
CA THR A 404 2.76 -35.58 -5.95
C THR A 404 3.18 -35.63 -4.48
N GLU A 405 4.26 -34.93 -4.12
CA GLU A 405 4.74 -34.88 -2.74
C GLU A 405 3.79 -34.12 -1.80
N ALA A 406 3.09 -33.12 -2.31
CA ALA A 406 2.04 -32.41 -1.59
C ALA A 406 0.82 -33.31 -1.31
N VAL A 407 0.34 -34.04 -2.32
CA VAL A 407 -0.75 -35.02 -2.17
C VAL A 407 -0.41 -36.05 -1.10
N LYS A 408 0.77 -36.67 -1.17
CA LYS A 408 1.21 -37.68 -0.18
C LYS A 408 1.13 -37.18 1.26
N ARG A 409 1.47 -35.91 1.50
CA ARG A 409 1.46 -35.30 2.84
C ARG A 409 0.04 -34.92 3.27
N LEU A 410 -0.77 -34.40 2.35
CA LEU A 410 -2.16 -34.04 2.63
C LEU A 410 -3.05 -35.27 2.87
N GLU A 411 -2.75 -36.41 2.26
CA GLU A 411 -3.49 -37.66 2.50
C GLU A 411 -3.06 -38.38 3.78
N ASN A 412 -1.90 -38.04 4.34
CA ASN A 412 -1.39 -38.64 5.57
C ASN A 412 -1.94 -37.90 6.81
N LYS A 413 -3.01 -38.47 7.40
CA LYS A 413 -3.66 -37.92 8.60
C LYS A 413 -2.74 -37.83 9.82
N GLU A 414 -1.79 -38.76 9.99
CA GLU A 414 -0.87 -38.75 11.13
C GLU A 414 0.08 -37.55 11.05
N ILE A 415 0.57 -37.24 9.84
CA ILE A 415 1.38 -36.06 9.58
C ILE A 415 0.57 -34.78 9.80
N LEU A 416 -0.63 -34.67 9.20
CA LEU A 416 -1.45 -33.45 9.27
C LEU A 416 -2.02 -33.13 10.65
N GLN A 417 -2.15 -34.11 11.55
CA GLN A 417 -2.66 -33.86 12.90
C GLN A 417 -1.54 -33.48 13.88
N ASN A 418 -0.28 -33.79 13.56
CA ASN A 418 0.84 -33.59 14.45
C ASN A 418 1.80 -32.52 13.88
N ALA A 419 1.86 -31.36 14.54
CA ALA A 419 2.68 -30.23 14.11
C ALA A 419 4.17 -30.59 13.94
N THR A 420 4.72 -31.41 14.83
CA THR A 420 6.12 -31.85 14.75
C THR A 420 6.35 -32.78 13.57
N ALA A 421 5.42 -33.70 13.31
CA ALA A 421 5.49 -34.62 12.17
C ALA A 421 5.36 -33.87 10.84
N LEU A 422 4.43 -32.91 10.74
CA LEU A 422 4.29 -32.06 9.56
C LEU A 422 5.56 -31.24 9.32
N THR A 423 6.09 -30.59 10.35
CA THR A 423 7.33 -29.80 10.27
C THR A 423 8.48 -30.66 9.76
N GLN A 424 8.67 -31.86 10.31
CA GLN A 424 9.74 -32.76 9.85
C GLN A 424 9.53 -33.20 8.40
N SER A 425 8.30 -33.55 8.02
CA SER A 425 7.96 -33.94 6.65
C SER A 425 8.15 -32.81 5.63
N LEU A 426 7.96 -31.56 6.04
CA LEU A 426 8.22 -30.38 5.22
C LEU A 426 9.73 -30.14 5.07
N ARG A 427 10.55 -30.33 6.12
CA ARG A 427 12.01 -30.26 5.98
C ARG A 427 12.57 -31.32 5.02
N GLU A 428 11.98 -32.52 5.02
CA GLU A 428 12.33 -33.56 4.04
C GLU A 428 11.96 -33.14 2.61
N LEU A 429 10.78 -32.53 2.43
CA LEU A 429 10.36 -31.99 1.14
C LEU A 429 11.28 -30.84 0.71
N ASP A 430 11.68 -29.99 1.64
CA ASP A 430 12.58 -28.87 1.41
C ASP A 430 13.90 -29.36 0.82
N GLN A 431 14.57 -30.31 1.47
CA GLN A 431 15.80 -30.91 0.97
C GLN A 431 15.64 -31.48 -0.45
N ALA A 432 14.51 -32.13 -0.73
CA ALA A 432 14.22 -32.69 -2.04
C ALA A 432 13.97 -31.60 -3.11
N CYS A 433 13.30 -30.50 -2.74
CA CYS A 433 13.09 -29.35 -3.59
C CYS A 433 14.40 -28.62 -3.89
N VAL A 434 15.21 -28.34 -2.87
CA VAL A 434 16.53 -27.69 -3.00
C VAL A 434 17.44 -28.49 -3.94
N LYS A 435 17.52 -29.81 -3.75
CA LYS A 435 18.33 -30.69 -4.62
C LYS A 435 17.90 -30.64 -6.09
N GLN A 436 16.62 -30.42 -6.36
CA GLN A 436 16.05 -30.34 -7.71
C GLN A 436 15.86 -28.90 -8.20
N ASN A 437 16.36 -27.91 -7.45
CA ASN A 437 16.23 -26.50 -7.75
C ASN A 437 14.76 -26.01 -7.86
N ILE A 438 13.82 -26.67 -7.19
CA ILE A 438 12.39 -26.38 -7.23
C ILE A 438 12.06 -25.24 -6.25
N SER A 439 11.28 -24.26 -6.69
CA SER A 439 10.75 -23.21 -5.83
C SER A 439 9.33 -22.83 -6.25
N CYS A 440 8.38 -22.91 -5.31
CA CYS A 440 6.95 -22.70 -5.56
C CYS A 440 6.53 -21.25 -5.26
N GLY A 441 7.18 -20.29 -5.94
CA GLY A 441 6.98 -18.87 -5.65
C GLY A 441 5.54 -18.39 -5.89
N GLY A 442 4.83 -18.95 -6.88
CA GLY A 442 3.42 -18.63 -7.09
C GLY A 442 2.54 -19.15 -5.96
N SER A 443 2.85 -20.33 -5.42
CA SER A 443 2.14 -20.86 -4.24
C SER A 443 2.43 -20.04 -2.98
N ALA A 444 3.65 -19.53 -2.82
CA ALA A 444 3.99 -18.57 -1.76
C ALA A 444 3.16 -17.28 -1.84
N ASP A 445 3.01 -16.68 -3.03
CA ASP A 445 2.16 -15.51 -3.23
C ASP A 445 0.70 -15.77 -2.80
N LEU A 446 0.17 -16.98 -3.06
CA LEU A 446 -1.18 -17.37 -2.63
C LEU A 446 -1.28 -17.60 -1.11
N VAL A 447 -0.22 -18.07 -0.45
CA VAL A 447 -0.15 -18.14 1.02
C VAL A 447 -0.21 -16.72 1.60
N ALA A 448 0.57 -15.77 1.08
CA ALA A 448 0.52 -14.38 1.52
C ALA A 448 -0.91 -13.80 1.35
N LEU A 449 -1.55 -14.04 0.20
CA LEU A 449 -2.90 -13.57 -0.03
C LEU A 449 -3.94 -14.23 0.92
N THR A 450 -3.73 -15.51 1.27
CA THR A 450 -4.55 -16.22 2.28
C THR A 450 -4.39 -15.58 3.66
N VAL A 451 -3.15 -15.27 4.09
CA VAL A 451 -2.90 -14.57 5.35
C VAL A 451 -3.59 -13.21 5.39
N PHE A 452 -3.54 -12.48 4.27
CA PHE A 452 -4.21 -11.18 4.14
C PHE A 452 -5.72 -11.31 4.35
N PHE A 453 -6.39 -12.24 3.67
CA PHE A 453 -7.84 -12.42 3.82
C PHE A 453 -8.25 -12.90 5.21
N LEU A 454 -7.44 -13.71 5.88
CA LEU A 454 -7.69 -14.11 7.27
C LEU A 454 -7.53 -12.94 8.27
N SER A 455 -6.86 -11.87 7.86
CA SER A 455 -6.58 -10.69 8.70
C SER A 455 -7.51 -9.50 8.43
N LEU A 456 -8.34 -9.58 7.39
CA LEU A 456 -9.29 -8.55 6.94
C LEU A 456 -10.60 -8.58 7.74
#